data_AF-A0A2K9HJG0-F1
#
_entry.id   AF-A0A2K9HJG0-F1
#
_cell.length_a   1.000
_cell.length_b   1.000
_cell.length_c   1.000
_cell.angle_alpha   90.00
_cell.angle_beta   90.00
_cell.angle_gamma   90.00
#
_symmetry.space_group_name_H-M   'P 1'
#
loop_
_entity.id
_entity.type
_entity.pdbx_description
1 polymer ?
#
loop_
_entity_poly.entity_id
_entity_poly.type
_entity_poly.pdbx_seq_one_letter_code
_entity_poly.pdbx_strand_id
1 'polypeptide(L)'
;MNLKSFFYILIPTFLFSSMEIALKIAGGQFNPIELNFIRFLIGGLALLPFTIHYLKKNNVSLTKSDFGRIALTGFVIVVLSMTLYQLSIGMTTASVIAIMLSANPIFGLIIGFIFLREKLSRTNVLALILTLVGLLIIINPLHLSGAMGIMLGLLSSIIFGIYGVMSRVNGNKIGLNGLSMTCLAFLFGSGELGILMGLSHLPIAQRIPSGYSEFINIPFFKGISLQTLPLILYISVLVTGVAFGLYFVSMEKVGILQASLIFLVKPALAPVLSLIILGEAMKANTIVGIVVILLGSLVTLMGEKIAYRVMAIFRRNNPEAHQDVDELAKVKDELENGELAKRGRATEEAVRESIEKKRQSHELPSEN
;
A
#
# COMPACT_ATOMS: atom_id res chain seq x y z
N MET A 1 9.40 7.20 -24.72
CA MET A 1 9.38 6.17 -23.65
C MET A 1 9.79 4.85 -24.29
N ASN A 2 10.71 4.09 -23.70
CA ASN A 2 11.10 2.79 -24.26
C ASN A 2 9.91 1.80 -24.13
N LEU A 3 9.75 0.86 -25.06
CA LEU A 3 8.66 -0.12 -25.10
C LEU A 3 8.56 -0.91 -23.78
N LYS A 4 9.69 -1.25 -23.15
CA LYS A 4 9.71 -1.90 -21.82
C LYS A 4 9.11 -1.01 -20.72
N SER A 5 9.42 0.28 -20.73
CA SER A 5 8.87 1.26 -19.77
C SER A 5 7.36 1.46 -19.95
N PHE A 6 6.84 1.30 -21.17
CA PHE A 6 5.41 1.32 -21.44
C PHE A 6 4.68 0.16 -20.75
N PHE A 7 5.23 -1.06 -20.83
CA PHE A 7 4.64 -2.23 -20.16
C PHE A 7 4.65 -2.13 -18.63
N TYR A 8 5.66 -1.48 -18.04
CA TYR A 8 5.69 -1.22 -16.58
C TYR A 8 4.56 -0.32 -16.09
N ILE A 9 3.91 0.44 -16.97
CA ILE A 9 2.76 1.28 -16.63
C ILE A 9 1.46 0.59 -17.06
N LEU A 10 1.38 0.10 -18.30
CA LEU A 10 0.14 -0.41 -18.87
C LEU A 10 -0.39 -1.64 -18.12
N ILE A 11 0.48 -2.61 -17.80
CA ILE A 11 0.09 -3.86 -17.13
C ILE A 11 -0.51 -3.59 -15.74
N PRO A 12 0.18 -2.90 -14.80
CA PRO A 12 -0.42 -2.62 -13.50
C PRO A 12 -1.64 -1.70 -13.60
N THR A 13 -1.70 -0.79 -14.58
CA THR A 13 -2.90 0.03 -14.81
C THR A 13 -4.11 -0.84 -15.10
N PHE A 14 -3.98 -1.79 -16.03
CA PHE A 14 -5.07 -2.71 -16.36
C PHE A 14 -5.44 -3.58 -15.17
N LEU A 15 -4.45 -4.23 -14.53
CA LEU A 15 -4.67 -5.14 -13.39
C LEU A 15 -5.31 -4.44 -12.18
N PHE A 16 -4.90 -3.22 -11.85
CA PHE A 16 -5.54 -2.47 -10.78
C PHE A 16 -6.93 -1.97 -11.18
N SER A 17 -7.18 -1.66 -12.46
CA SER A 17 -8.50 -1.18 -12.92
C SER A 17 -9.54 -2.28 -13.05
N SER A 18 -9.10 -3.54 -13.20
CA SER A 18 -9.97 -4.72 -13.27
C SER A 18 -10.22 -5.38 -11.92
N MET A 19 -9.56 -4.93 -10.85
CA MET A 19 -9.61 -5.56 -9.53
C MET A 19 -11.04 -5.67 -9.01
N GLU A 20 -11.79 -4.57 -9.01
CA GLU A 20 -13.14 -4.53 -8.47
C GLU A 20 -14.10 -5.43 -9.24
N ILE A 21 -13.90 -5.52 -10.56
CA ILE A 21 -14.66 -6.40 -11.44
C ILE A 21 -14.40 -7.87 -11.07
N ALA A 22 -13.14 -8.26 -10.94
CA ALA A 22 -12.78 -9.63 -10.56
C ALA A 22 -13.31 -9.99 -9.16
N LEU A 23 -13.22 -9.07 -8.20
CA LEU A 23 -13.75 -9.27 -6.85
C LEU A 23 -15.28 -9.37 -6.83
N LYS A 24 -15.98 -8.64 -7.72
CA LYS A 24 -17.43 -8.74 -7.88
C LYS A 24 -17.85 -10.08 -8.49
N ILE A 25 -17.11 -10.57 -9.50
CA ILE A 25 -17.31 -11.90 -10.10
C ILE A 25 -17.08 -13.01 -9.07
N ALA A 26 -16.11 -12.83 -8.16
CA ALA A 26 -15.89 -13.76 -7.05
C ALA A 26 -17.00 -13.70 -5.98
N GLY A 27 -17.84 -12.67 -6.00
CA GLY A 27 -18.96 -12.52 -5.08
C GLY A 27 -19.93 -13.70 -5.14
N GLY A 28 -20.38 -14.16 -3.98
CA GLY A 28 -21.29 -15.32 -3.86
C GLY A 28 -20.60 -16.68 -3.86
N GLN A 29 -19.35 -16.78 -4.32
CA GLN A 29 -18.54 -18.02 -4.26
C GLN A 29 -17.67 -18.08 -2.99
N PHE A 30 -17.30 -16.92 -2.45
CA PHE A 30 -16.44 -16.77 -1.27
C PHE A 30 -17.14 -15.92 -0.21
N ASN A 31 -16.86 -16.21 1.05
CA ASN A 31 -17.06 -15.21 2.08
C ASN A 31 -16.11 -14.01 1.80
N PRO A 32 -16.54 -12.75 1.99
CA PRO A 32 -15.71 -11.58 1.72
C PRO A 32 -14.39 -11.60 2.50
N ILE A 33 -14.42 -12.00 3.77
CA ILE A 33 -13.23 -12.02 4.65
C ILE A 33 -12.28 -13.15 4.22
N GLU A 34 -12.82 -14.33 3.86
CA GLU A 34 -12.07 -15.43 3.27
C GLU A 34 -11.31 -14.98 2.01
N LEU A 35 -12.00 -14.33 1.07
CA LEU A 35 -11.37 -13.87 -0.18
C LEU A 35 -10.27 -12.84 0.10
N ASN A 36 -10.49 -11.94 1.07
CA ASN A 36 -9.48 -10.98 1.51
C ASN A 36 -8.23 -11.69 2.06
N PHE A 37 -8.43 -12.68 2.93
CA PHE A 37 -7.36 -13.49 3.50
C PHE A 37 -6.54 -14.21 2.43
N ILE A 38 -7.20 -14.97 1.55
CA ILE A 38 -6.54 -15.73 0.47
C ILE A 38 -5.75 -14.78 -0.43
N ARG A 39 -6.36 -13.65 -0.82
CA ARG A 39 -5.76 -12.68 -1.73
C ARG A 39 -4.45 -12.13 -1.20
N PHE A 40 -4.43 -11.68 0.05
CA PHE A 40 -3.23 -11.07 0.64
C PHE A 40 -2.20 -12.09 1.09
N LEU A 41 -2.62 -13.28 1.52
CA LEU A 41 -1.69 -14.37 1.81
C LEU A 41 -0.92 -14.77 0.55
N ILE A 42 -1.63 -15.10 -0.53
CA ILE A 42 -1.00 -15.53 -1.80
C ILE A 42 -0.24 -14.37 -2.44
N GLY A 43 -0.80 -13.15 -2.44
CA GLY A 43 -0.12 -11.97 -2.99
C GLY A 43 1.16 -11.61 -2.22
N GLY A 44 1.13 -11.69 -0.89
CA GLY A 44 2.30 -11.52 -0.03
C GLY A 44 3.37 -12.58 -0.31
N LEU A 45 2.98 -13.85 -0.44
CA LEU A 45 3.87 -14.95 -0.80
C LEU A 45 4.47 -14.80 -2.19
N ALA A 46 3.70 -14.29 -3.16
CA ALA A 46 4.19 -14.02 -4.51
C ALA A 46 5.27 -12.91 -4.53
N LEU A 47 5.18 -11.94 -3.63
CA LEU A 47 6.17 -10.87 -3.47
C LEU A 47 7.38 -11.27 -2.61
N LEU A 48 7.24 -12.31 -1.78
CA LEU A 48 8.24 -12.72 -0.80
C LEU A 48 9.64 -13.00 -1.38
N PRO A 49 9.81 -13.63 -2.56
CA PRO A 49 11.14 -13.82 -3.15
C PRO A 49 11.89 -12.51 -3.39
N PHE A 50 11.20 -11.45 -3.82
CA PHE A 50 11.79 -10.14 -4.05
C PHE A 50 12.18 -9.47 -2.74
N THR A 51 11.35 -9.59 -1.72
CA THR A 51 11.63 -9.10 -0.36
C THR A 51 12.84 -9.81 0.24
N ILE A 52 12.91 -11.14 0.17
CA ILE A 52 14.06 -11.92 0.67
C ILE A 52 15.34 -11.50 -0.07
N HIS A 53 15.28 -11.33 -1.39
CA HIS A 53 16.41 -10.83 -2.16
C HIS A 53 16.86 -9.43 -1.70
N TYR A 54 15.93 -8.51 -1.49
CA TYR A 54 16.21 -7.16 -1.00
C TYR A 54 16.87 -7.18 0.39
N LEU A 55 16.32 -7.96 1.33
CA LEU A 55 16.85 -8.06 2.69
C LEU A 55 18.30 -8.59 2.70
N LYS A 56 18.56 -9.65 1.93
CA LYS A 56 19.92 -10.22 1.78
C LYS A 56 20.88 -9.25 1.11
N LYS A 57 20.47 -8.61 0.01
CA LYS A 57 21.32 -7.68 -0.75
C LYS A 57 21.72 -6.45 0.07
N ASN A 58 20.81 -5.94 0.90
CA ASN A 58 21.04 -4.72 1.68
C ASN A 58 21.41 -5.01 3.15
N ASN A 59 21.65 -6.27 3.51
CA ASN A 59 21.97 -6.70 4.89
C ASN A 59 21.00 -6.16 5.95
N VAL A 60 19.72 -6.09 5.63
CA VAL A 60 18.68 -5.60 6.56
C VAL A 60 18.31 -6.72 7.51
N SER A 61 18.58 -6.54 8.80
CA SER A 61 18.15 -7.43 9.87
C SER A 61 16.93 -6.85 10.60
N LEU A 62 15.91 -7.68 10.83
CA LEU A 62 14.68 -7.26 11.50
C LEU A 62 14.78 -7.51 13.00
N THR A 63 14.52 -6.47 13.81
CA THR A 63 14.43 -6.59 15.26
C THR A 63 13.02 -6.99 15.70
N LYS A 64 12.85 -7.38 16.97
CA LYS A 64 11.52 -7.65 17.55
C LYS A 64 10.57 -6.43 17.45
N SER A 65 11.12 -5.21 17.58
CA SER A 65 10.32 -3.99 17.44
C SER A 65 9.82 -3.78 16.02
N ASP A 66 10.62 -4.18 15.02
CA ASP A 66 10.25 -4.04 13.61
C ASP A 66 9.11 -4.96 13.23
N PHE A 67 9.09 -6.19 13.77
CA PHE A 67 7.95 -7.08 13.62
C PHE A 67 6.66 -6.47 14.17
N GLY A 68 6.70 -5.76 15.31
CA GLY A 68 5.53 -5.05 15.83
C GLY A 68 5.05 -3.92 14.92
N ARG A 69 5.97 -3.16 14.31
CA ARG A 69 5.63 -2.10 13.34
C ARG A 69 5.06 -2.66 12.05
N ILE A 70 5.62 -3.77 11.56
CA ILE A 70 5.16 -4.48 10.36
C ILE A 70 3.78 -5.08 10.62
N ALA A 71 3.58 -5.74 11.76
CA ALA A 71 2.30 -6.29 12.22
C ALA A 71 1.23 -5.20 12.25
N LEU A 72 1.47 -4.10 12.97
CA LEU A 72 0.55 -2.96 12.99
C LEU A 72 0.26 -2.42 11.58
N THR A 73 1.26 -2.40 10.70
CA THR A 73 1.07 -1.99 9.30
C THR A 73 0.20 -2.96 8.53
N GLY A 74 0.39 -4.27 8.73
CA GLY A 74 -0.44 -5.33 8.18
C GLY A 74 -1.88 -5.28 8.68
N PHE A 75 -2.07 -5.04 9.98
CA PHE A 75 -3.38 -4.89 10.60
C PHE A 75 -4.18 -3.76 9.96
N VAL A 76 -3.57 -2.58 9.82
CA VAL A 76 -4.25 -1.41 9.25
C VAL A 76 -4.64 -1.64 7.79
N ILE A 77 -3.79 -2.29 6.98
CA ILE A 77 -4.10 -2.50 5.56
C ILE A 77 -4.99 -3.71 5.30
N VAL A 78 -4.63 -4.90 5.79
CA VAL A 78 -5.34 -6.14 5.46
C VAL A 78 -6.59 -6.28 6.32
N VAL A 79 -6.44 -6.18 7.65
CA VAL A 79 -7.53 -6.46 8.60
C VAL A 79 -8.56 -5.35 8.60
N LEU A 80 -8.14 -4.08 8.65
CA LEU A 80 -9.06 -2.94 8.69
C LEU A 80 -9.46 -2.49 7.29
N SER A 81 -8.54 -1.86 6.55
CA SER A 81 -8.88 -1.20 5.27
C SER A 81 -9.47 -2.19 4.27
N MET A 82 -8.79 -3.30 4.00
CA MET A 82 -9.17 -4.20 2.92
C MET A 82 -10.32 -5.14 3.26
N THR A 83 -10.56 -5.45 4.53
CA THR A 83 -11.78 -6.15 4.93
C THR A 83 -13.00 -5.27 4.70
N LEU A 84 -12.96 -3.99 5.13
CA LEU A 84 -14.03 -3.02 4.86
C LEU A 84 -14.24 -2.83 3.36
N TYR A 85 -13.15 -2.80 2.60
CA TYR A 85 -13.17 -2.77 1.15
C TYR A 85 -13.93 -3.95 0.55
N GLN A 86 -13.57 -5.16 0.98
CA GLN A 86 -14.13 -6.39 0.44
C GLN A 86 -15.62 -6.54 0.80
N LEU A 87 -16.02 -6.10 1.99
CA LEU A 87 -17.42 -6.02 2.40
C LEU A 87 -18.20 -4.99 1.55
N SER A 88 -17.59 -3.83 1.25
CA SER A 88 -18.19 -2.80 0.40
C SER A 88 -18.54 -3.33 -1.00
N ILE A 89 -17.69 -4.19 -1.58
CA ILE A 89 -17.90 -4.78 -2.91
C ILE A 89 -19.20 -5.58 -3.02
N GLY A 90 -19.66 -6.21 -1.94
CA GLY A 90 -20.95 -6.89 -1.91
C GLY A 90 -22.16 -5.93 -1.93
N MET A 91 -21.96 -4.66 -1.57
CA MET A 91 -23.06 -3.74 -1.21
C MET A 91 -23.28 -2.59 -2.20
N THR A 92 -22.37 -2.35 -3.12
CA THR A 92 -22.52 -1.31 -4.16
C THR A 92 -21.82 -1.74 -5.46
N THR A 93 -21.83 -0.86 -6.46
CA THR A 93 -21.27 -1.12 -7.80
C THR A 93 -19.74 -1.14 -7.79
N ALA A 94 -19.13 -1.97 -8.63
CA ALA A 94 -17.68 -2.04 -8.79
C ALA A 94 -17.09 -0.68 -9.21
N SER A 95 -17.82 0.03 -10.08
CA SER A 95 -17.45 1.37 -10.56
C SER A 95 -17.29 2.39 -9.42
N VAL A 96 -18.28 2.46 -8.50
CA VAL A 96 -18.22 3.41 -7.38
C VAL A 96 -17.03 3.12 -6.49
N ILE A 97 -16.84 1.86 -6.11
CA ILE A 97 -15.76 1.45 -5.19
C ILE A 97 -14.38 1.69 -5.81
N ALA A 98 -14.20 1.38 -7.09
CA ALA A 98 -12.94 1.62 -7.79
C ALA A 98 -12.54 3.11 -7.75
N ILE A 99 -13.52 4.00 -7.88
CA ILE A 99 -13.29 5.45 -7.81
C ILE A 99 -12.96 5.89 -6.38
N MET A 100 -13.65 5.34 -5.37
CA MET A 100 -13.35 5.62 -3.96
C MET A 100 -11.91 5.24 -3.61
N LEU A 101 -11.49 4.03 -4.01
CA LEU A 101 -10.12 3.57 -3.79
C LEU A 101 -9.10 4.40 -4.58
N SER A 102 -9.48 4.93 -5.75
CA SER A 102 -8.61 5.82 -6.52
C SER A 102 -8.36 7.16 -5.81
N ALA A 103 -9.18 7.54 -4.82
CA ALA A 103 -8.97 8.73 -3.99
C ALA A 103 -7.95 8.52 -2.85
N ASN A 104 -7.38 7.31 -2.69
CA ASN A 104 -6.38 7.00 -1.65
C ASN A 104 -5.21 8.00 -1.55
N PRO A 105 -4.60 8.47 -2.66
CA PRO A 105 -3.48 9.42 -2.58
C PRO A 105 -3.85 10.71 -1.85
N ILE A 106 -5.11 11.11 -1.93
CA ILE A 106 -5.61 12.35 -1.34
C ILE A 106 -5.79 12.20 0.17
N PHE A 107 -6.33 11.07 0.61
CA PHE A 107 -6.32 10.76 2.03
C PHE A 107 -4.89 10.66 2.56
N GLY A 108 -3.97 10.07 1.78
CA GLY A 108 -2.54 10.07 2.09
C GLY A 108 -1.95 11.49 2.27
N LEU A 109 -2.28 12.43 1.38
CA LEU A 109 -1.87 13.84 1.49
C LEU A 109 -2.42 14.51 2.76
N ILE A 110 -3.70 14.30 3.08
CA ILE A 110 -4.31 14.84 4.31
C ILE A 110 -3.61 14.29 5.55
N ILE A 111 -3.40 12.98 5.61
CA ILE A 111 -2.74 12.32 6.73
C ILE A 111 -1.27 12.78 6.85
N GLY A 112 -0.55 12.91 5.73
CA GLY A 112 0.81 13.45 5.71
C GLY A 112 0.90 14.89 6.21
N PHE A 113 -0.05 15.74 5.82
CA PHE A 113 -0.16 17.10 6.35
C PHE A 113 -0.42 17.12 7.86
N ILE A 114 -1.37 16.32 8.36
CA ILE A 114 -1.76 16.31 9.78
C ILE A 114 -0.66 15.72 10.68
N PHE A 115 -0.17 14.53 10.34
CA PHE A 115 0.71 13.75 11.22
C PHE A 115 2.20 14.00 10.99
N LEU A 116 2.60 14.30 9.76
CA LEU A 116 4.00 14.56 9.39
C LEU A 116 4.30 16.04 9.17
N ARG A 117 3.28 16.92 9.26
CA ARG A 117 3.42 18.37 9.03
C ARG A 117 4.00 18.69 7.66
N GLU A 118 3.73 17.85 6.66
CA GLU A 118 4.13 18.07 5.27
C GLU A 118 3.45 19.31 4.72
N LYS A 119 4.15 20.14 3.95
CA LYS A 119 3.54 21.34 3.35
C LYS A 119 2.73 20.94 2.11
N LEU A 120 1.46 21.36 2.05
CA LEU A 120 0.63 21.19 0.87
C LEU A 120 0.85 22.34 -0.11
N SER A 121 1.20 22.00 -1.36
CA SER A 121 1.25 22.98 -2.44
C SER A 121 -0.16 23.43 -2.82
N ARG A 122 -0.29 24.62 -3.43
CA ARG A 122 -1.58 25.13 -3.91
C ARG A 122 -2.24 24.17 -4.91
N THR A 123 -1.46 23.49 -5.75
CA THR A 123 -1.94 22.49 -6.70
C THR A 123 -2.48 21.25 -5.99
N ASN A 124 -1.82 20.80 -4.91
CA ASN A 124 -2.30 19.66 -4.12
C ASN A 124 -3.63 20.00 -3.40
N VAL A 125 -3.77 21.23 -2.90
CA VAL A 125 -5.04 21.70 -2.29
C VAL A 125 -6.16 21.75 -3.33
N LEU A 126 -5.89 22.28 -4.52
CA LEU A 126 -6.90 22.33 -5.58
C LEU A 126 -7.32 20.92 -6.06
N ALA A 127 -6.36 20.01 -6.21
CA ALA A 127 -6.63 18.63 -6.58
C ALA A 127 -7.42 17.85 -5.52
N LEU A 128 -7.11 18.09 -4.25
CA LEU A 128 -7.87 17.61 -3.10
C LEU A 128 -9.33 18.06 -3.20
N ILE A 129 -9.58 19.37 -3.38
CA ILE A 129 -10.92 19.92 -3.51
C ILE A 129 -11.67 19.29 -4.70
N LEU A 130 -11.04 19.26 -5.89
CA LEU A 130 -11.66 18.71 -7.09
C LEU A 130 -12.03 17.24 -6.90
N THR A 131 -11.15 16.43 -6.31
CA THR A 131 -11.46 15.01 -6.11
C THR A 131 -12.56 14.79 -5.08
N LEU A 132 -12.58 15.56 -3.99
CA LEU A 132 -13.67 15.51 -3.02
C LEU A 132 -15.01 15.91 -3.66
N VAL A 133 -15.02 16.94 -4.50
CA VAL A 133 -16.21 17.35 -5.25
C VAL A 133 -16.64 16.25 -6.23
N GLY A 134 -15.72 15.69 -7.00
CA GLY A 134 -16.02 14.60 -7.93
C GLY A 134 -16.57 13.36 -7.22
N LEU A 135 -16.02 13.03 -6.04
CA LEU A 135 -16.51 11.95 -5.20
C LEU A 135 -17.93 12.21 -4.67
N LEU A 136 -18.23 13.45 -4.24
CA LEU A 136 -19.58 13.85 -3.81
C LEU A 136 -20.59 13.75 -4.96
N ILE A 137 -20.21 14.13 -6.18
CA ILE A 137 -21.06 14.01 -7.39
C ILE A 137 -21.38 12.54 -7.67
N ILE A 138 -20.40 11.65 -7.56
CA ILE A 138 -20.57 10.20 -7.80
C ILE A 138 -21.47 9.59 -6.73
N ILE A 139 -21.17 9.84 -5.46
CA ILE A 139 -21.93 9.31 -4.33
C ILE A 139 -23.38 9.80 -4.40
N ASN A 140 -23.61 11.04 -4.82
CA ASN A 140 -24.91 11.71 -4.88
C ASN A 140 -25.72 11.46 -3.59
N PRO A 141 -25.34 12.13 -2.47
CA PRO A 141 -25.92 11.87 -1.15
C PRO A 141 -27.44 12.05 -1.09
N LEU A 142 -28.01 12.84 -2.00
CA LEU A 142 -29.46 13.08 -2.08
C LEU A 142 -30.24 11.87 -2.63
N HIS A 143 -29.57 10.93 -3.29
CA HIS A 143 -30.17 9.72 -3.88
C HIS A 143 -29.32 8.47 -3.56
N LEU A 144 -28.97 8.30 -2.28
CA LEU A 144 -28.12 7.21 -1.81
C LEU A 144 -28.78 5.84 -1.97
N SER A 145 -28.28 5.05 -2.93
CA SER A 145 -28.49 3.60 -2.99
C SER A 145 -27.23 2.88 -2.48
N GLY A 146 -27.35 1.95 -1.54
CA GLY A 146 -26.20 1.21 -1.01
C GLY A 146 -25.31 2.03 -0.07
N ALA A 147 -25.90 2.89 0.75
CA ALA A 147 -25.20 3.81 1.65
C ALA A 147 -24.17 3.12 2.56
N MET A 148 -24.49 1.94 3.08
CA MET A 148 -23.55 1.14 3.88
C MET A 148 -22.30 0.77 3.07
N GLY A 149 -22.48 0.28 1.84
CA GLY A 149 -21.35 -0.05 0.96
C GLY A 149 -20.46 1.15 0.69
N ILE A 150 -21.05 2.32 0.41
CA ILE A 150 -20.33 3.58 0.22
C ILE A 150 -19.57 3.96 1.50
N MET A 151 -20.21 3.90 2.67
CA MET A 151 -19.57 4.22 3.95
C MET A 151 -18.36 3.32 4.21
N LEU A 152 -18.49 2.01 4.03
CA LEU A 152 -17.40 1.05 4.20
C LEU A 152 -16.28 1.29 3.20
N GLY A 153 -16.60 1.58 1.94
CA GLY A 153 -15.62 1.89 0.89
C GLY A 153 -14.85 3.18 1.16
N LEU A 154 -15.53 4.22 1.66
CA LEU A 154 -14.91 5.49 2.03
C LEU A 154 -13.98 5.33 3.22
N LEU A 155 -14.47 4.65 4.28
CA LEU A 155 -13.70 4.38 5.47
C LEU A 155 -12.46 3.54 5.14
N SER A 156 -12.62 2.52 4.30
CA SER A 156 -11.51 1.74 3.76
C SER A 156 -10.46 2.61 3.08
N SER A 157 -10.88 3.54 2.21
CA SER A 157 -9.99 4.43 1.46
C SER A 157 -9.23 5.41 2.35
N ILE A 158 -9.89 5.92 3.40
CA ILE A 158 -9.25 6.77 4.43
C ILE A 158 -8.19 5.96 5.18
N ILE A 159 -8.52 4.75 5.65
CA ILE A 159 -7.60 3.87 6.36
C ILE A 159 -6.44 3.45 5.44
N PHE A 160 -6.69 3.27 4.14
CA PHE A 160 -5.62 3.03 3.16
C PHE A 160 -4.66 4.23 3.10
N GLY A 161 -5.18 5.46 3.12
CA GLY A 161 -4.35 6.67 3.23
C GLY A 161 -3.45 6.66 4.47
N ILE A 162 -4.01 6.25 5.62
CA ILE A 162 -3.24 6.06 6.87
C ILE A 162 -2.16 5.00 6.69
N TYR A 163 -2.50 3.84 6.11
CA TYR A 163 -1.54 2.80 5.77
C TYR A 163 -0.41 3.32 4.88
N GLY A 164 -0.70 4.12 3.85
CA GLY A 164 0.30 4.65 2.94
C GLY A 164 1.36 5.48 3.67
N VAL A 165 0.93 6.37 4.57
CA VAL A 165 1.84 7.17 5.40
C VAL A 165 2.60 6.29 6.39
N MET A 166 1.91 5.37 7.07
CA MET A 166 2.51 4.49 8.07
C MET A 166 3.54 3.53 7.44
N SER A 167 3.23 2.96 6.27
CA SER A 167 4.12 2.11 5.49
C SER A 167 5.38 2.86 5.08
N ARG A 168 5.25 4.10 4.59
CA ARG A 168 6.41 4.96 4.27
C ARG A 168 7.28 5.24 5.50
N VAL A 169 6.67 5.65 6.62
CA VAL A 169 7.39 6.01 7.84
C VAL A 169 8.09 4.80 8.45
N ASN A 170 7.38 3.68 8.60
CA ASN A 170 7.93 2.46 9.18
C ASN A 170 8.96 1.82 8.25
N GLY A 171 8.70 1.79 6.94
CA GLY A 171 9.66 1.30 5.94
C GLY A 171 10.99 2.04 6.02
N ASN A 172 10.95 3.38 6.05
CA ASN A 172 12.16 4.20 6.20
C ASN A 172 12.89 3.95 7.53
N LYS A 173 12.17 3.76 8.64
CA LYS A 173 12.78 3.47 9.95
C LYS A 173 13.47 2.11 10.00
N ILE A 174 12.94 1.11 9.28
CA ILE A 174 13.45 -0.27 9.27
C ILE A 174 14.52 -0.45 8.16
N GLY A 175 14.57 0.43 7.16
CA GLY A 175 15.42 0.28 5.98
C GLY A 175 14.78 -0.56 4.85
N LEU A 176 13.46 -0.71 4.87
CA LEU A 176 12.70 -1.44 3.85
C LEU A 176 12.26 -0.51 2.72
N ASN A 177 12.42 -0.95 1.48
CA ASN A 177 11.76 -0.29 0.35
C ASN A 177 10.25 -0.54 0.39
N GLY A 178 9.49 0.24 -0.40
CA GLY A 178 8.03 0.15 -0.44
C GLY A 178 7.51 -1.26 -0.75
N LEU A 179 8.16 -1.97 -1.70
CA LEU A 179 7.78 -3.33 -2.06
C LEU A 179 7.92 -4.31 -0.88
N SER A 180 9.07 -4.28 -0.19
CA SER A 180 9.35 -5.16 0.94
C SER A 180 8.41 -4.86 2.12
N MET A 181 8.17 -3.58 2.41
CA MET A 181 7.24 -3.17 3.47
C MET A 181 5.80 -3.62 3.15
N THR A 182 5.34 -3.46 1.91
CA THR A 182 4.02 -3.95 1.47
C THR A 182 3.90 -5.46 1.53
N CYS A 183 4.91 -6.20 1.06
CA CYS A 183 4.94 -7.66 1.13
C CYS A 183 4.82 -8.17 2.58
N LEU A 184 5.65 -7.64 3.49
CA LEU A 184 5.62 -8.06 4.89
C LEU A 184 4.30 -7.65 5.57
N ALA A 185 3.77 -6.46 5.29
CA ALA A 185 2.46 -6.04 5.78
C ALA A 185 1.33 -6.95 5.30
N PHE A 186 1.35 -7.41 4.03
CA PHE A 186 0.37 -8.38 3.52
C PHE A 186 0.46 -9.72 4.26
N LEU A 187 1.67 -10.24 4.48
CA LEU A 187 1.87 -11.50 5.18
C LEU A 187 1.42 -11.42 6.64
N PHE A 188 1.89 -10.40 7.40
CA PHE A 188 1.48 -10.21 8.79
C PHE A 188 -0.03 -9.95 8.91
N GLY A 189 -0.57 -9.05 8.08
CA GLY A 189 -2.00 -8.74 8.08
C GLY A 189 -2.88 -9.93 7.70
N SER A 190 -2.43 -10.79 6.78
CA SER A 190 -3.13 -12.05 6.46
C SER A 190 -3.06 -13.04 7.61
N GLY A 191 -1.93 -13.13 8.33
CA GLY A 191 -1.80 -13.97 9.52
C GLY A 191 -2.73 -13.50 10.66
N GLU A 192 -2.78 -12.20 10.92
CA GLU A 192 -3.69 -11.58 11.89
C GLU A 192 -5.16 -11.80 11.51
N LEU A 193 -5.50 -11.63 10.22
CA LEU A 193 -6.84 -11.92 9.73
C LEU A 193 -7.19 -13.41 9.88
N GLY A 194 -6.23 -14.29 9.61
CA GLY A 194 -6.38 -15.73 9.83
C GLY A 194 -6.63 -16.08 11.29
N ILE A 195 -5.98 -15.40 12.24
CA ILE A 195 -6.27 -15.56 13.67
C ILE A 195 -7.72 -15.12 13.97
N LEU A 196 -8.16 -13.97 13.46
CA LEU A 196 -9.54 -13.50 13.63
C LEU A 196 -10.56 -14.47 13.01
N MET A 197 -10.25 -15.03 11.83
CA MET A 197 -11.05 -16.07 11.21
C MET A 197 -11.13 -17.30 12.09
N GLY A 198 -10.03 -17.75 12.70
CA GLY A 198 -10.03 -18.87 13.66
C GLY A 198 -10.90 -18.58 14.89
N LEU A 199 -10.84 -17.36 15.43
CA LEU A 199 -11.67 -16.93 16.55
C LEU A 199 -13.17 -16.90 16.20
N SER A 200 -13.53 -16.72 14.92
CA SER A 200 -14.92 -16.75 14.46
C SER A 200 -15.62 -18.11 14.59
N HIS A 201 -14.85 -19.19 14.83
CA HIS A 201 -15.39 -20.55 15.07
C HIS A 201 -15.69 -20.81 16.55
N LEU A 202 -15.29 -19.90 17.45
CA LEU A 202 -15.55 -20.06 18.88
C LEU A 202 -17.03 -19.83 19.20
N PRO A 203 -17.60 -20.49 20.24
CA PRO A 203 -19.01 -20.33 20.60
C PRO A 203 -19.41 -18.87 20.90
N ILE A 204 -18.46 -18.03 21.34
CA ILE A 204 -18.72 -16.60 21.59
C ILE A 204 -19.08 -15.84 20.32
N ALA A 205 -18.61 -16.27 19.14
CA ALA A 205 -18.96 -15.67 17.85
C ALA A 205 -20.43 -15.90 17.51
N GLN A 206 -21.10 -16.92 18.09
CA GLN A 206 -22.53 -17.15 17.89
C GLN A 206 -23.41 -16.07 18.56
N ARG A 207 -22.83 -15.20 19.40
CA ARG A 207 -23.51 -14.02 19.97
C ARG A 207 -23.59 -12.85 18.99
N ILE A 208 -22.89 -12.93 17.85
CA ILE A 208 -22.96 -11.92 16.80
C ILE A 208 -24.38 -11.94 16.21
N PRO A 209 -25.04 -10.77 16.04
CA PRO A 209 -26.39 -10.71 15.47
C PRO A 209 -26.45 -11.34 14.07
N SER A 210 -27.58 -11.95 13.72
CA SER A 210 -27.78 -12.68 12.45
C SER A 210 -27.53 -11.85 11.18
N GLY A 211 -27.66 -10.52 11.26
CA GLY A 211 -27.33 -9.60 10.17
C GLY A 211 -25.82 -9.49 9.85
N TYR A 212 -24.95 -10.11 10.64
CA TYR A 212 -23.49 -10.11 10.48
C TYR A 212 -22.95 -11.54 10.32
N SER A 213 -23.69 -12.41 9.64
CA SER A 213 -23.32 -13.81 9.38
C SER A 213 -21.95 -13.97 8.72
N GLU A 214 -21.49 -12.98 7.96
CA GLU A 214 -20.16 -12.95 7.33
C GLU A 214 -19.00 -13.00 8.33
N PHE A 215 -19.26 -12.76 9.63
CA PHE A 215 -18.27 -12.77 10.70
C PHE A 215 -18.34 -14.03 11.58
N ILE A 216 -19.17 -15.02 11.23
CA ILE A 216 -19.39 -16.23 12.01
C ILE A 216 -18.91 -17.43 11.19
N ASN A 217 -18.11 -18.32 11.78
CA ASN A 217 -17.58 -19.54 11.14
C ASN A 217 -16.94 -19.27 9.77
N ILE A 218 -16.07 -18.26 9.70
CA ILE A 218 -15.46 -17.81 8.45
C ILE A 218 -14.61 -18.96 7.86
N PRO A 219 -14.87 -19.41 6.63
CA PRO A 219 -14.08 -20.47 6.00
C PRO A 219 -12.69 -19.96 5.58
N PHE A 220 -11.69 -20.84 5.61
CA PHE A 220 -10.32 -20.46 5.17
C PHE A 220 -10.09 -20.66 3.68
N PHE A 221 -10.67 -21.71 3.08
CA PHE A 221 -10.39 -22.12 1.70
C PHE A 221 -11.59 -22.82 1.02
N LYS A 222 -12.80 -22.65 1.55
CA LYS A 222 -14.01 -23.32 1.04
C LYS A 222 -14.34 -22.90 -0.39
N GLY A 223 -14.11 -21.63 -0.73
CA GLY A 223 -14.40 -21.13 -2.07
C GLY A 223 -13.40 -21.60 -3.14
N ILE A 224 -12.29 -22.27 -2.76
CA ILE A 224 -11.29 -22.77 -3.70
C ILE A 224 -11.78 -24.06 -4.36
N SER A 225 -12.08 -23.97 -5.66
CA SER A 225 -12.40 -25.10 -6.52
C SER A 225 -11.65 -24.98 -7.84
N LEU A 226 -11.66 -26.03 -8.66
CA LEU A 226 -11.04 -25.99 -10.00
C LEU A 226 -11.67 -24.90 -10.89
N GLN A 227 -12.94 -24.58 -10.67
CA GLN A 227 -13.67 -23.53 -11.40
C GLN A 227 -13.28 -22.12 -10.94
N THR A 228 -13.05 -21.92 -9.64
CA THR A 228 -12.70 -20.60 -9.08
C THR A 228 -11.20 -20.32 -9.10
N LEU A 229 -10.37 -21.35 -9.27
CA LEU A 229 -8.90 -21.24 -9.25
C LEU A 229 -8.34 -20.18 -10.22
N PRO A 230 -8.77 -20.07 -11.50
CA PRO A 230 -8.26 -19.02 -12.39
C PRO A 230 -8.55 -17.61 -11.86
N LEU A 231 -9.72 -17.41 -11.28
CA LEU A 231 -10.14 -16.13 -10.71
C LEU A 231 -9.33 -15.79 -9.45
N ILE A 232 -9.09 -16.76 -8.57
CA ILE A 232 -8.25 -16.56 -7.38
C ILE A 232 -6.81 -16.24 -7.78
N LEU A 233 -6.24 -16.98 -8.75
CA LEU A 233 -4.88 -16.72 -9.23
C LEU A 233 -4.77 -15.33 -9.84
N TYR A 234 -5.78 -14.91 -10.60
CA TYR A 234 -5.87 -13.55 -11.14
C TYR A 234 -5.85 -12.51 -10.01
N ILE A 235 -6.77 -12.61 -9.06
CA ILE A 235 -6.92 -11.64 -7.96
C ILE A 235 -5.68 -11.61 -7.06
N SER A 236 -5.13 -12.77 -6.73
CA SER A 236 -4.11 -12.89 -5.69
C SER A 236 -2.69 -12.76 -6.25
N VAL A 237 -2.38 -13.43 -7.36
CA VAL A 237 -1.04 -13.40 -7.95
C VAL A 237 -0.90 -12.19 -8.87
N LEU A 238 -1.80 -12.03 -9.85
CA LEU A 238 -1.63 -10.98 -10.85
C LEU A 238 -1.94 -9.59 -10.28
N VAL A 239 -3.12 -9.42 -9.67
CA VAL A 239 -3.51 -8.11 -9.14
C VAL A 239 -2.75 -7.78 -7.85
N THR A 240 -2.73 -8.68 -6.87
CA THR A 240 -2.14 -8.36 -5.55
C THR A 240 -0.62 -8.53 -5.49
N GLY A 241 -0.06 -9.47 -6.24
CA GLY A 241 1.40 -9.65 -6.35
C GLY A 241 2.00 -8.82 -7.48
N VAL A 242 1.79 -9.24 -8.73
CA VAL A 242 2.46 -8.70 -9.92
C VAL A 242 2.19 -7.21 -10.11
N ALA A 243 0.94 -6.74 -9.97
CA ALA A 243 0.64 -5.32 -10.18
C ALA A 243 1.34 -4.42 -9.16
N PHE A 244 1.40 -4.82 -7.88
CA PHE A 244 2.17 -4.10 -6.86
C PHE A 244 3.68 -4.16 -7.14
N GLY A 245 4.22 -5.32 -7.52
CA GLY A 245 5.62 -5.44 -7.92
C GLY A 245 5.99 -4.53 -9.09
N LEU A 246 5.19 -4.56 -10.16
CA LEU A 246 5.37 -3.71 -11.34
C LEU A 246 5.17 -2.23 -11.02
N TYR A 247 4.25 -1.89 -10.12
CA TYR A 247 4.07 -0.52 -9.65
C TYR A 247 5.35 0.03 -9.01
N PHE A 248 5.96 -0.69 -8.07
CA PHE A 248 7.23 -0.25 -7.47
C PHE A 248 8.38 -0.23 -8.47
N VAL A 249 8.48 -1.22 -9.36
CA VAL A 249 9.47 -1.22 -10.45
C VAL A 249 9.25 -0.03 -11.39
N SER A 250 8.01 0.37 -11.67
CA SER A 250 7.70 1.52 -12.51
C SER A 250 8.18 2.83 -11.87
N MET A 251 8.05 2.95 -10.56
CA MET A 251 8.58 4.10 -9.80
C MET A 251 10.09 4.19 -9.89
N GLU A 252 10.79 3.06 -9.82
CA GLU A 252 12.26 3.01 -9.91
C GLU A 252 12.78 3.23 -11.35
N LYS A 253 12.12 2.65 -12.36
CA LYS A 253 12.62 2.61 -13.74
C LYS A 253 12.17 3.78 -14.60
N VAL A 254 10.97 4.29 -14.36
CA VAL A 254 10.29 5.27 -15.22
C VAL A 254 10.16 6.57 -14.41
N GLY A 255 9.85 6.47 -13.13
CA GLY A 255 9.85 7.59 -12.19
C GLY A 255 8.48 7.81 -11.57
N ILE A 256 8.44 8.44 -10.40
CA ILE A 256 7.23 8.59 -9.58
C ILE A 256 6.08 9.26 -10.36
N LEU A 257 6.38 10.33 -11.12
CA LEU A 257 5.39 11.07 -11.91
C LEU A 257 4.74 10.22 -13.01
N GLN A 258 5.45 9.24 -13.55
CA GLN A 258 4.94 8.38 -14.61
C GLN A 258 4.25 7.14 -14.03
N ALA A 259 4.74 6.63 -12.91
CA ALA A 259 4.08 5.59 -12.13
C ALA A 259 2.72 6.05 -11.57
N SER A 260 2.57 7.33 -11.21
CA SER A 260 1.29 7.87 -10.72
C SER A 260 0.18 7.88 -11.79
N LEU A 261 0.54 7.81 -13.08
CA LEU A 261 -0.44 7.64 -14.16
C LEU A 261 -1.27 6.36 -14.02
N ILE A 262 -0.72 5.33 -13.39
CA ILE A 262 -1.41 4.06 -13.11
C ILE A 262 -2.72 4.33 -12.33
N PHE A 263 -2.63 5.16 -11.28
CA PHE A 263 -3.78 5.51 -10.45
C PHE A 263 -4.61 6.66 -11.03
N LEU A 264 -4.06 7.48 -11.93
CA LEU A 264 -4.82 8.50 -12.66
C LEU A 264 -5.77 7.88 -13.69
N VAL A 265 -5.35 6.81 -14.37
CA VAL A 265 -6.16 6.15 -15.40
C VAL A 265 -7.23 5.24 -14.77
N LYS A 266 -6.96 4.65 -13.60
CA LYS A 266 -7.89 3.77 -12.87
C LYS A 266 -9.32 4.29 -12.74
N PRO A 267 -9.60 5.53 -12.26
CA PRO A 267 -10.98 6.02 -12.11
C PRO A 267 -11.74 6.16 -13.42
N ALA A 268 -11.05 6.21 -14.57
CA ALA A 268 -11.69 6.20 -15.89
C ALA A 268 -11.85 4.77 -16.44
N LEU A 269 -10.81 3.94 -16.31
CA LEU A 269 -10.77 2.61 -16.91
C LEU A 269 -11.64 1.61 -16.16
N ALA A 270 -11.68 1.65 -14.83
CA ALA A 270 -12.46 0.68 -14.03
C ALA A 270 -13.97 0.75 -14.30
N PRO A 271 -14.62 1.94 -14.39
CA PRO A 271 -16.03 2.03 -14.77
C PRO A 271 -16.33 1.52 -16.18
N VAL A 272 -15.43 1.77 -17.15
CA VAL A 272 -15.57 1.25 -18.52
C VAL A 272 -15.49 -0.28 -18.52
N LEU A 273 -14.52 -0.86 -17.79
CA LEU A 273 -14.41 -2.31 -17.65
C LEU A 273 -15.63 -2.90 -16.94
N SER A 274 -16.15 -2.24 -15.92
CA SER A 274 -17.36 -2.67 -15.23
C SER A 274 -18.59 -2.65 -16.15
N LEU A 275 -18.76 -1.61 -16.95
CA LEU A 275 -19.83 -1.54 -17.94
C LEU A 275 -19.74 -2.68 -18.95
N ILE A 276 -18.55 -2.96 -19.48
CA ILE A 276 -18.36 -3.98 -20.52
C ILE A 276 -18.51 -5.40 -19.97
N ILE A 277 -17.97 -5.68 -18.78
CA ILE A 277 -17.86 -7.04 -18.23
C ILE A 277 -19.05 -7.39 -17.33
N LEU A 278 -19.48 -6.46 -16.48
CA LEU A 278 -20.57 -6.67 -15.52
C LEU A 278 -21.91 -6.12 -16.02
N GLY A 279 -21.92 -5.29 -17.06
CA GLY A 279 -23.13 -4.61 -17.52
C GLY A 279 -23.61 -3.50 -16.58
N GLU A 280 -22.77 -3.01 -15.66
CA GLU A 280 -23.15 -1.94 -14.74
C GLU A 280 -23.33 -0.61 -15.50
N ALA A 281 -24.58 -0.15 -15.62
CA ALA A 281 -24.90 1.11 -16.30
C ALA A 281 -24.21 2.29 -15.61
N MET A 282 -23.49 3.10 -16.41
CA MET A 282 -22.87 4.33 -15.92
C MET A 282 -23.91 5.45 -15.85
N LYS A 283 -24.24 5.86 -14.64
CA LYS A 283 -25.09 7.04 -14.42
C LYS A 283 -24.36 8.30 -14.86
N ALA A 284 -25.10 9.31 -15.31
CA ALA A 284 -24.53 10.58 -15.78
C ALA A 284 -23.67 11.28 -14.72
N ASN A 285 -24.07 11.23 -13.44
CA ASN A 285 -23.29 11.76 -12.34
C ASN A 285 -21.95 11.03 -12.16
N THR A 286 -21.89 9.72 -12.43
CA THR A 286 -20.63 8.96 -12.42
C THR A 286 -19.66 9.50 -13.47
N ILE A 287 -20.13 9.76 -14.70
CA ILE A 287 -19.31 10.31 -15.77
C ILE A 287 -18.78 11.71 -15.40
N VAL A 288 -19.66 12.60 -14.93
CA VAL A 288 -19.27 13.96 -14.52
C VAL A 288 -18.23 13.91 -13.40
N GLY A 289 -18.45 13.09 -12.37
CA GLY A 289 -17.49 12.98 -11.26
C GLY A 289 -16.14 12.40 -11.69
N ILE A 290 -16.11 11.43 -12.61
CA ILE A 290 -14.84 10.93 -13.19
C ILE A 290 -14.08 12.07 -13.86
N VAL A 291 -14.75 12.89 -14.68
CA VAL A 291 -14.10 14.04 -15.34
C VAL A 291 -13.51 15.00 -14.31
N VAL A 292 -14.25 15.32 -13.24
CA VAL A 292 -13.76 16.21 -12.18
C VAL A 292 -12.55 15.62 -11.45
N ILE A 293 -12.56 14.31 -11.14
CA ILE A 293 -11.43 13.62 -10.48
C ILE A 293 -10.19 13.59 -11.37
N LEU A 294 -10.37 13.33 -12.67
CA LEU A 294 -9.27 13.37 -13.64
C LEU A 294 -8.67 14.77 -13.75
N LEU A 295 -9.49 15.81 -13.78
CA LEU A 295 -9.01 17.20 -13.76
C LEU A 295 -8.20 17.50 -12.49
N GLY A 296 -8.68 17.07 -11.32
CA GLY A 296 -7.92 17.19 -10.06
C GLY A 296 -6.57 16.49 -10.13
N SER A 297 -6.56 15.26 -10.63
CA SER A 297 -5.33 14.47 -10.78
C SER A 297 -4.33 15.11 -11.75
N LEU A 298 -4.82 15.68 -12.86
CA LEU A 298 -4.00 16.42 -13.82
C LEU A 298 -3.39 17.70 -13.21
N VAL A 299 -4.14 18.44 -12.40
CA VAL A 299 -3.64 19.62 -11.68
C VAL A 299 -2.46 19.25 -10.78
N THR A 300 -2.54 18.14 -10.04
CA THR A 300 -1.42 17.65 -9.22
C THR A 300 -0.18 17.36 -10.07
N LEU A 301 -0.33 16.59 -11.15
CA LEU A 301 0.79 16.22 -12.02
C LEU A 301 1.46 17.45 -12.66
N MET A 302 0.65 18.44 -13.07
CA MET A 302 1.17 19.69 -13.61
C MET A 302 1.96 20.47 -12.56
N GLY A 303 1.45 20.54 -11.32
CA GLY A 303 2.14 21.16 -10.19
C GLY A 303 3.49 20.53 -9.91
N GLU A 304 3.55 19.20 -9.83
CA GLU A 304 4.80 18.45 -9.63
C GLU A 304 5.80 18.69 -10.77
N LYS A 305 5.33 18.68 -12.02
CA LYS A 305 6.18 18.91 -13.20
C LYS A 305 6.76 20.33 -13.24
N ILE A 306 5.97 21.34 -12.85
CA ILE A 306 6.43 22.73 -12.74
C ILE A 306 7.48 22.85 -11.64
N ALA A 307 7.21 22.30 -10.45
CA ALA A 307 8.16 22.32 -9.34
C ALA A 307 9.51 21.69 -9.74
N TYR A 308 9.48 20.53 -10.42
CA TYR A 308 10.68 19.86 -10.89
C TYR A 308 11.47 20.71 -11.90
N ARG A 309 10.78 21.37 -12.85
CA ARG A 309 11.43 22.27 -13.82
C ARG A 309 12.07 23.49 -13.15
N VAL A 310 11.38 24.10 -12.18
CA VAL A 310 11.93 25.26 -11.43
C VAL A 310 13.17 24.86 -10.66
N MET A 311 13.17 23.71 -9.97
CA MET A 311 14.35 23.18 -9.29
C MET A 311 15.49 22.90 -10.26
N ALA A 312 15.21 22.33 -11.43
CA ALA A 312 16.22 22.07 -12.46
C ALA A 312 16.86 23.36 -13.02
N ILE A 313 16.06 24.42 -13.22
CA ILE A 313 16.57 25.74 -13.65
C ILE A 313 17.42 26.38 -12.54
N PHE A 314 16.94 26.34 -11.30
CA PHE A 314 17.69 26.87 -10.15
C PHE A 314 19.04 26.16 -9.97
N ARG A 315 19.04 24.83 -10.12
CA ARG A 315 20.25 23.99 -10.10
C ARG A 315 21.21 24.31 -11.24
N ARG A 316 20.69 24.58 -12.44
CA ARG A 316 21.49 24.99 -13.59
C ARG A 316 22.13 26.38 -13.38
N ASN A 317 21.43 27.28 -12.70
CA ASN A 317 21.85 28.67 -12.53
C ASN A 317 22.71 28.92 -11.28
N ASN A 318 22.77 27.97 -10.33
CA ASN A 318 23.58 28.06 -9.11
C ASN A 318 24.46 26.81 -8.90
N PRO A 319 25.51 26.61 -9.71
CA PRO A 319 26.38 25.44 -9.62
C PRO A 319 27.24 25.38 -8.33
N GLU A 320 27.60 26.53 -7.75
CA GLU A 320 28.46 26.62 -6.55
C GLU A 320 27.75 26.10 -5.28
N ALA A 321 26.45 26.36 -5.13
CA ALA A 321 25.63 25.87 -4.00
C ALA A 321 25.52 24.34 -3.94
N HIS A 322 25.93 23.64 -4.99
CA HIS A 322 25.94 22.18 -5.06
C HIS A 322 27.28 21.56 -4.69
N GLN A 323 28.41 22.23 -4.91
CA GLN A 323 29.71 21.73 -4.47
C GLN A 323 29.74 21.57 -2.96
N ASP A 324 29.21 22.55 -2.23
CA ASP A 324 29.14 22.51 -0.76
C ASP A 324 28.25 21.37 -0.23
N VAL A 325 27.12 21.10 -0.90
CA VAL A 325 26.18 20.04 -0.49
C VAL A 325 26.71 18.65 -0.84
N ASP A 326 27.35 18.48 -2.00
CA ASP A 326 27.97 17.23 -2.41
C ASP A 326 29.25 16.94 -1.58
N GLU A 327 30.01 17.97 -1.19
CA GLU A 327 31.10 17.85 -0.22
C GLU A 327 30.59 17.48 1.17
N LEU A 328 29.56 18.15 1.69
CA LEU A 328 28.95 17.80 2.97
C LEU A 328 28.36 16.38 2.98
N ALA A 329 27.77 15.94 1.86
CA ALA A 329 27.26 14.58 1.70
C ALA A 329 28.41 13.56 1.68
N LYS A 330 29.51 13.83 0.97
CA LYS A 330 30.72 12.99 1.00
C LYS A 330 31.37 12.94 2.37
N VAL A 331 31.52 14.09 3.05
CA VAL A 331 32.08 14.16 4.41
C VAL A 331 31.20 13.38 5.39
N LYS A 332 29.88 13.47 5.26
CA LYS A 332 28.95 12.66 6.06
C LYS A 332 29.10 11.16 5.77
N ASP A 333 29.22 10.77 4.51
CA ASP A 333 29.39 9.37 4.10
C ASP A 333 30.75 8.81 4.55
N GLU A 334 31.82 9.61 4.51
CA GLU A 334 33.13 9.27 5.06
C GLU A 334 33.12 9.17 6.60
N LEU A 335 32.32 9.99 7.29
CA LEU A 335 32.13 9.89 8.75
C LEU A 335 31.32 8.65 9.15
N GLU A 336 30.29 8.29 8.37
CA GLU A 336 29.42 7.15 8.66
C GLU A 336 30.02 5.80 8.19
N ASN A 337 30.77 5.80 7.09
CA ASN A 337 31.27 4.59 6.41
C ASN A 337 32.80 4.48 6.32
N GLY A 338 33.54 5.53 6.66
CA GLY A 338 35.01 5.57 6.57
C GLY A 338 35.77 4.91 7.73
N GLU A 339 37.10 4.98 7.66
CA GLU A 339 38.02 4.31 8.59
C GLU A 339 37.80 4.66 10.07
N LEU A 340 37.29 5.86 10.38
CA LEU A 340 36.93 6.28 11.74
C LEU A 340 35.75 5.48 12.30
N ALA A 341 34.71 5.21 11.51
CA ALA A 341 33.59 4.35 11.89
C ALA A 341 33.99 2.86 11.97
N LYS A 342 35.01 2.43 11.20
CA LYS A 342 35.61 1.10 11.33
C LYS A 342 36.46 0.96 12.59
N ARG A 343 37.26 1.99 12.93
CA ARG A 343 38.03 2.05 14.18
C ARG A 343 37.14 2.10 15.42
N GLY A 344 36.04 2.86 15.39
CA GLY A 344 35.05 2.89 16.45
C GLY A 344 34.45 1.51 16.72
N ARG A 345 33.99 0.82 15.67
CA ARG A 345 33.46 -0.56 15.76
C ARG A 345 34.50 -1.56 16.25
N ALA A 346 35.73 -1.52 15.75
CA ALA A 346 36.81 -2.40 16.22
C ALA A 346 37.18 -2.17 17.69
N THR A 347 37.10 -0.91 18.15
CA THR A 347 37.36 -0.55 19.55
C THR A 347 36.23 -1.04 20.46
N GLU A 348 34.97 -0.90 20.05
CA GLU A 348 33.83 -1.46 20.79
C GLU A 348 33.89 -2.99 20.87
N GLU A 349 34.28 -3.66 19.79
CA GLU A 349 34.40 -5.12 19.73
C GLU A 349 35.53 -5.63 20.64
N ALA A 350 36.70 -4.96 20.63
CA ALA A 350 37.80 -5.26 21.55
C ALA A 350 37.44 -5.02 23.03
N VAL A 351 36.68 -3.96 23.33
CA VAL A 351 36.18 -3.70 24.68
C VAL A 351 35.19 -4.78 25.10
N ARG A 352 34.30 -5.22 24.20
CA ARG A 352 33.31 -6.27 24.48
C ARG A 352 33.95 -7.63 24.75
N GLU A 353 34.94 -8.03 23.95
CA GLU A 353 35.73 -9.26 24.20
C GLU A 353 36.50 -9.20 25.53
N SER A 354 37.03 -8.02 25.89
CA SER A 354 37.73 -7.84 27.17
C SER A 354 36.80 -7.96 28.38
N ILE A 355 35.54 -7.52 28.24
CA ILE A 355 34.49 -7.67 29.25
C ILE A 355 34.05 -9.13 29.36
N GLU A 356 33.89 -9.85 28.25
CA GLU A 356 33.54 -11.28 28.26
C GLU A 356 34.64 -12.15 28.86
N LYS A 357 35.91 -11.90 28.52
CA LYS A 357 37.05 -12.59 29.15
C LYS A 357 37.10 -12.36 30.66
N LYS A 358 36.86 -11.12 31.11
CA LYS A 358 36.78 -10.81 32.55
C LYS A 358 35.61 -11.53 33.23
N ARG A 359 34.48 -11.65 32.56
CA ARG A 359 33.29 -12.37 33.06
C ARG A 359 33.57 -13.87 33.23
N GLN A 360 34.20 -14.51 32.25
CA GLN A 360 34.60 -15.92 32.32
C GLN A 360 35.68 -16.18 33.39
N SER A 361 36.55 -15.21 33.66
CA SER A 361 37.55 -15.29 34.74
C SER A 361 36.99 -15.06 36.16
N HIS A 362 35.72 -14.68 36.30
CA HIS A 362 35.05 -14.46 37.59
C HIS A 362 33.96 -15.51 37.91
N GLU A 363 33.79 -16.53 37.06
CA GLU A 363 32.86 -17.66 37.30
C GLU A 363 33.56 -18.91 37.90
N LEU A 364 34.65 -18.75 38.65
CA LEU A 364 35.18 -19.81 39.50
C LEU A 364 35.28 -19.34 40.96
N PRO A 365 34.35 -19.83 41.80
CA PRO A 365 34.71 -20.36 43.10
C PRO A 365 34.36 -21.85 43.11
N SER A 366 35.36 -22.72 43.04
CA SER A 366 35.21 -24.05 43.63
C SER A 366 35.30 -23.88 45.14
N GLU A 367 34.14 -23.92 45.80
CA GLU A 367 34.03 -24.16 47.24
C GLU A 367 34.80 -25.44 47.61
N ASN A 368 35.48 -25.38 48.76
CA ASN A 368 36.07 -26.52 49.47
C ASN A 368 35.01 -27.52 49.92
#